data_AF-A0A7W0X481-F1
#
_entry.id   AF-A0A7W0X481-F1
#
_cell.length_a   1.000
_cell.length_b   1.000
_cell.length_c   1.000
_cell.angle_alpha   90.00
_cell.angle_beta   90.00
_cell.angle_gamma   90.00
#
_symmetry.space_group_name_H-M   'P 1'
#
loop_
_entity.id
_entity.type
_entity.pdbx_description
1 polymer ?
#
loop_
_entity_poly.entity_id
_entity_poly.type
_entity_poly.pdbx_seq_one_letter_code
_entity_poly.pdbx_strand_id
1 'polypeptide(L)'
;MKSSLRCPLGGADLRIIAFITEAAVMHDILIQLGEPITPPTIAPARGPPRWAMPPPAGQRETDPQAQPAPDYEFDQRIAWWCRRKTGRY
;
A
#
# COMPACT_ATOMS: atom_id res chain seq x y z
N MET A 1 -18.59 -6.64 7.96
CA MET A 1 -19.32 -5.35 7.82
C MET A 1 -18.86 -4.67 6.53
N LYS A 2 -19.77 -4.25 5.65
CA LYS A 2 -19.42 -3.52 4.41
C LYS A 2 -19.22 -2.05 4.79
N SER A 3 -18.00 -1.53 4.69
CA SER A 3 -17.73 -0.11 4.94
C SER A 3 -18.24 0.74 3.78
N SER A 4 -19.19 1.65 4.05
CA SER A 4 -19.64 2.65 3.07
C SER A 4 -18.54 3.68 2.81
N LEU A 5 -18.29 4.00 1.53
CA LEU A 5 -17.40 5.10 1.16
C LEU A 5 -18.10 6.42 1.50
N ARG A 6 -17.42 7.35 2.17
CA ARG A 6 -17.97 8.68 2.50
C ARG A 6 -17.14 9.79 1.86
N CYS A 7 -17.81 10.85 1.42
CA CYS A 7 -17.18 12.05 0.92
C CYS A 7 -16.40 12.76 2.05
N PRO A 8 -15.11 13.05 1.88
CA PRO A 8 -14.31 13.71 2.91
C PRO A 8 -14.72 15.17 3.15
N LEU A 9 -15.36 15.82 2.18
CA LEU A 9 -15.76 17.23 2.27
C LEU A 9 -17.17 17.44 2.85
N GLY A 10 -18.05 16.44 2.74
CA GLY A 10 -19.46 16.59 3.10
C GLY A 10 -20.11 15.39 3.78
N GLY A 11 -19.37 14.30 4.03
CA GLY A 11 -19.85 13.12 4.74
C GLY A 11 -20.90 12.27 4.02
N ALA A 12 -21.33 12.69 2.82
CA ALA A 12 -22.31 11.97 1.99
C ALA A 12 -21.79 10.59 1.56
N ASP A 13 -22.70 9.63 1.38
CA ASP A 13 -22.36 8.30 0.89
C ASP A 13 -21.92 8.34 -0.58
N LEU A 14 -20.81 7.69 -0.87
CA LEU A 14 -20.27 7.51 -2.21
C LEU A 14 -20.57 6.10 -2.73
N ARG A 15 -20.77 5.98 -4.04
CA ARG A 15 -21.00 4.71 -4.74
C ARG A 15 -20.12 4.66 -5.98
N ILE A 16 -19.58 3.48 -6.29
CA ILE A 16 -18.88 3.24 -7.55
C ILE A 16 -19.94 3.20 -8.66
N ILE A 17 -19.77 4.04 -9.69
CA ILE A 17 -20.73 4.15 -10.80
C ILE A 17 -20.29 3.39 -12.06
N ALA A 18 -18.98 3.20 -12.25
CA ALA A 18 -18.43 2.51 -13.41
C ALA A 18 -17.00 2.02 -13.14
N PHE A 19 -16.54 1.08 -13.96
CA PHE A 19 -15.13 0.73 -14.11
C PHE A 19 -14.70 1.09 -15.53
N ILE A 20 -13.62 1.85 -15.65
CA ILE A 20 -13.03 2.21 -16.94
C ILE A 20 -11.83 1.30 -17.17
N THR A 21 -11.87 0.51 -18.24
CA THR A 21 -10.81 -0.46 -18.58
C THR A 21 -10.07 -0.09 -19.86
N GLU A 22 -10.63 0.81 -20.67
CA GLU A 22 -10.00 1.27 -21.90
C GLU A 22 -8.89 2.27 -21.59
N ALA A 23 -7.67 1.94 -22.04
CA ALA A 23 -6.50 2.77 -21.77
C ALA A 23 -6.65 4.17 -22.35
N ALA A 24 -7.12 4.32 -23.59
CA ALA A 24 -7.29 5.64 -24.21
C ALA A 24 -8.14 6.59 -23.35
N VAL A 25 -9.27 6.10 -22.84
CA VAL A 25 -10.17 6.86 -21.95
C VAL A 25 -9.47 7.23 -20.64
N MET A 26 -8.72 6.29 -20.04
CA MET A 26 -7.93 6.56 -18.83
C MET A 26 -6.88 7.65 -19.07
N HIS A 27 -6.19 7.63 -20.22
CA HIS A 27 -5.20 8.63 -20.58
C HIS A 27 -5.83 10.02 -20.75
N ASP A 28 -6.97 10.13 -21.45
CA ASP A 28 -7.68 11.39 -21.62
C ASP A 28 -8.12 12.00 -20.28
N ILE A 29 -8.60 11.17 -19.35
CA ILE A 29 -8.96 11.60 -18.00
C ILE A 29 -7.75 12.16 -17.26
N LEU A 30 -6.62 11.44 -17.27
CA LEU A 30 -5.39 11.89 -16.60
C LEU A 30 -4.88 13.22 -17.18
N ILE A 31 -4.93 13.38 -18.50
CA ILE A 31 -4.56 14.63 -19.18
C ILE A 31 -5.45 15.78 -18.71
N GLN A 32 -6.77 15.57 -18.62
CA GLN A 32 -7.70 16.58 -18.14
C GLN A 32 -7.47 16.98 -16.67
N LEU A 33 -7.04 16.03 -15.84
CA LEU A 33 -6.69 16.28 -14.44
C LEU A 33 -5.31 16.93 -14.27
N GLY A 34 -4.47 16.93 -15.30
CA GLY A 34 -3.08 17.36 -15.23
C GLY A 34 -2.17 16.34 -14.52
N GLU A 35 -2.61 15.09 -14.40
CA GLU A 35 -1.87 14.00 -13.78
C GLU A 35 -0.91 13.34 -14.80
N PRO A 36 0.20 12.76 -14.34
CA PRO A 36 1.12 12.05 -15.23
C PRO A 36 0.46 10.81 -15.81
N ILE A 37 0.52 10.67 -17.14
CA ILE A 37 0.04 9.49 -17.86
C ILE A 37 1.01 8.30 -17.76
N THR A 38 2.27 8.57 -17.40
CA THR A 38 3.28 7.53 -17.21
C THR A 38 3.14 6.94 -15.81
N PRO A 39 3.20 5.60 -15.67
CA PRO A 39 3.18 5.00 -14.35
C PRO A 39 4.38 5.51 -13.54
N PRO A 40 4.23 5.70 -12.22
CA PRO A 40 5.35 6.06 -11.38
C PRO A 40 6.44 4.98 -11.50
N THR A 41 7.69 5.42 -11.65
CA THR A 41 8.83 4.50 -11.64
C THR A 41 8.78 3.71 -10.34
N ILE A 42 8.64 2.40 -10.46
CA ILE A 42 8.67 1.51 -9.30
C ILE A 42 10.07 1.65 -8.68
N ALA A 43 10.13 2.26 -7.50
CA ALA A 43 11.37 2.29 -6.74
C ALA A 43 11.83 0.84 -6.48
N PRO A 44 13.15 0.56 -6.53
CA PRO A 44 13.64 -0.74 -6.13
C PRO A 44 13.12 -1.06 -4.73
N ALA A 45 12.96 -2.35 -4.44
CA ALA A 45 12.61 -2.78 -3.09
C ALA A 45 13.54 -2.05 -2.12
N ARG A 46 12.95 -1.32 -1.18
CA ARG A 46 13.72 -0.71 -0.10
C ARG A 46 14.59 -1.82 0.49
N GLY A 47 15.86 -1.52 0.77
CA GLY A 47 16.77 -2.49 1.37
C GLY A 47 16.17 -3.16 2.61
N PRO A 48 16.82 -4.20 3.15
CA PRO A 48 16.32 -4.91 4.32
C PRO A 48 15.86 -3.94 5.40
N PRO A 49 14.74 -4.21 6.09
CA PRO A 49 14.31 -3.35 7.19
C PRO A 49 15.45 -3.23 8.21
N ARG A 50 15.51 -2.10 8.93
CA ARG A 50 16.66 -1.77 9.79
C ARG A 50 17.06 -2.90 10.78
N TRP A 51 16.09 -3.66 11.28
CA TRP A 51 16.31 -4.79 12.20
C TRP A 51 16.94 -6.03 11.54
N ALA A 52 16.87 -6.14 10.21
CA ALA A 52 17.52 -7.20 9.44
C ALA A 52 18.96 -6.83 9.03
N MET A 53 19.40 -5.60 9.33
CA MET A 53 20.81 -5.24 9.22
C MET A 53 21.54 -5.66 10.49
N PRO A 54 22.75 -6.22 10.39
CA PRO A 54 23.54 -6.56 11.56
C PRO A 54 23.77 -5.29 12.41
N PRO A 55 23.59 -5.37 13.75
CA PRO A 55 23.84 -4.24 14.61
C PRO A 55 25.30 -3.79 14.46
N PRO A 56 25.58 -2.47 14.52
CA PRO A 56 26.95 -1.98 14.54
C PRO A 56 27.73 -2.68 15.66
N ALA A 57 28.94 -3.14 15.37
CA ALA A 57 29.76 -3.85 16.34
C ALA A 57 29.92 -3.01 17.63
N GLY A 58 29.36 -3.51 18.74
CA GLY A 58 29.50 -2.90 20.07
C GLY A 58 28.23 -2.31 20.70
N GLN A 59 27.06 -2.37 20.07
CA GLN A 59 25.81 -1.88 20.69
C GLN A 59 25.10 -2.98 21.50
N ARG A 60 24.92 -2.74 22.81
CA ARG A 60 23.99 -3.49 23.66
C ARG A 60 22.63 -2.80 23.52
N GLU A 61 21.68 -3.49 22.92
CA GLU A 61 20.40 -2.92 22.50
C GLU A 61 19.42 -2.88 23.68
N THR A 62 19.30 -1.71 24.32
CA THR A 62 18.16 -1.37 25.17
C THR A 62 17.48 -0.17 24.52
N ASP A 63 16.33 -0.39 23.87
CA ASP A 63 15.58 0.65 23.14
C ASP A 63 14.74 1.50 24.12
N PRO A 64 15.06 2.79 24.33
CA PRO A 64 14.27 3.69 25.17
C PRO A 64 12.93 4.10 24.53
N GLN A 65 12.69 3.70 23.29
CA GLN A 65 11.45 3.95 22.53
C GLN A 65 10.66 2.67 22.26
N ALA A 66 10.98 1.56 22.93
CA ALA A 66 10.21 0.34 22.82
C ALA A 66 8.74 0.62 23.18
N GLN A 67 7.87 0.59 22.15
CA GLN A 67 6.45 0.72 22.37
C GLN A 67 5.94 -0.55 23.07
N PRO A 68 5.01 -0.43 24.05
CA PRO A 68 4.40 -1.59 24.66
C PRO A 68 3.71 -2.44 23.60
N ALA A 69 3.62 -3.74 23.85
CA ALA A 69 2.90 -4.65 22.95
C ALA A 69 1.47 -4.11 22.74
N PRO A 70 1.00 -4.01 21.49
CA PRO A 70 -0.33 -3.48 21.23
C PRO A 70 -1.42 -4.41 21.79
N ASP A 71 -2.47 -3.82 22.35
CA ASP A 71 -3.62 -4.55 22.94
C ASP A 71 -4.58 -5.16 21.90
N TYR A 72 -4.21 -5.22 20.63
CA TYR A 72 -5.05 -5.80 19.57
C TYR A 72 -4.41 -7.04 18.95
N GLU A 73 -5.24 -8.04 18.67
CA GLU A 73 -4.81 -9.29 18.05
C GLU A 73 -4.64 -9.10 16.54
N PHE A 74 -3.44 -9.42 16.02
CA PHE A 74 -3.14 -9.32 14.61
C PHE A 74 -3.91 -10.40 13.82
N ASP A 75 -4.89 -9.99 13.01
CA ASP A 75 -5.71 -10.92 12.21
C ASP A 75 -4.90 -11.51 11.05
N GLN A 76 -4.46 -12.76 11.24
CA GLN A 76 -3.65 -13.53 10.28
C GLN A 76 -4.38 -13.86 8.97
N ARG A 77 -5.69 -13.59 8.86
CA ARG A 77 -6.45 -13.81 7.61
C ARG A 77 -6.17 -12.75 6.55
N ILE A 78 -5.57 -11.61 6.92
CA ILE A 78 -5.16 -10.57 5.98
C ILE A 78 -3.78 -10.89 5.40
N ALA A 79 -3.72 -11.79 4.42
CA ALA A 79 -2.50 -12.12 3.71
C ALA A 79 -2.25 -11.13 2.54
N TRP A 80 -1.42 -10.11 2.75
CA TRP A 80 -0.94 -9.19 1.69
C TRP A 80 0.20 -9.79 0.86
N TRP A 81 0.11 -11.05 0.44
CA TRP A 81 1.13 -11.65 -0.44
C TRP A 81 0.66 -11.78 -1.88
N CYS A 82 1.43 -11.18 -2.78
CA CYS A 82 1.27 -11.29 -4.22
C CYS A 82 1.70 -12.70 -4.67
N ARG A 83 0.73 -13.53 -5.05
CA ARG A 83 1.00 -14.87 -5.59
C ARG A 83 1.32 -14.75 -7.08
N ARG A 84 2.60 -14.68 -7.45
CA ARG A 84 3.03 -14.90 -8.84
C ARG A 84 2.67 -16.33 -9.25
N LYS A 85 1.76 -16.50 -10.21
CA LYS A 85 1.60 -17.78 -10.92
C LYS A 85 2.73 -17.88 -11.94
N THR A 86 3.71 -18.74 -11.69
CA THR A 86 4.66 -19.18 -12.71
C THR A 86 3.94 -20.13 -13.67
N GLY A 87 3.56 -19.61 -14.84
CA GLY A 87 3.21 -20.45 -15.99
C GLY A 87 4.50 -21.00 -16.59
N ARG A 88 4.64 -22.33 -16.63
CA ARG A 88 5.63 -23.02 -17.45
C ARG A 88 5.16 -22.97 -18.90
N TYR A 89 6.05 -22.59 -19.81
CA TYR A 89 6.13 -23.15 -21.16
C TYR A 89 7.49 -23.82 -21.27
#